data_AF-A0A7J6SM25-F1
#
_entry.id   AF-A0A7J6SM25-F1
#
_cell.length_a   1.000
_cell.length_b   1.000
_cell.length_c   1.000
_cell.angle_alpha   90.00
_cell.angle_beta   90.00
_cell.angle_gamma   90.00
#
_symmetry.space_group_name_H-M   'P 1'
#
loop_
_entity.id
_entity.type
_entity.pdbx_description
1 polymer ?
#
loop_
_entity_poly.entity_id
_entity_poly.type
_entity_poly.pdbx_seq_one_letter_code
_entity_poly.pdbx_strand_id
1 'polypeptide(L)'
;MLGYPDPANPVVFYGTDQPSSSVFVPFLAKTLKEASANDLEGSKKLYSSYYQLGNRADFTTARDSAWWAFDFVSNWMNMNYQNMSEQYVKPAIAEWQPKMIAAADAATTTEAMDAQSSVVKAWWDLSDKLVVRYNDGYYSFPESDPEKVFYMGYPADYLAQIGFNKDYIYPKYVQAAGTPLHADTMVERVGMSYWSVAVAVVVALL
;
A
#
# COMPACT_ATOMS: atom_id res chain seq x y z
N MET A 1 13.98 -15.21 2.15
CA MET A 1 15.21 -15.33 2.96
C MET A 1 16.38 -15.46 2.00
N LEU A 2 17.34 -14.54 2.07
CA LEU A 2 18.60 -14.62 1.33
C LEU A 2 19.71 -14.66 2.38
N GLY A 3 20.64 -15.61 2.28
CA GLY A 3 21.79 -15.70 3.17
C GLY A 3 22.96 -14.90 2.60
N TYR A 4 23.63 -14.11 3.43
CA TYR A 4 24.86 -13.42 3.04
C TYR A 4 26.08 -14.30 3.33
N PRO A 5 26.93 -14.62 2.34
CA PRO A 5 28.06 -15.52 2.51
C PRO A 5 29.26 -14.79 3.11
N ASP A 6 29.15 -14.34 4.36
CA ASP A 6 30.31 -14.07 5.22
C ASP A 6 30.50 -15.28 6.15
N PRO A 7 31.55 -16.10 5.97
CA PRO A 7 31.82 -17.24 6.85
C PRO A 7 32.10 -16.86 8.30
N ALA A 8 32.61 -15.65 8.56
CA ALA A 8 32.92 -15.17 9.90
C ALA A 8 31.68 -14.63 10.61
N ASN A 9 30.83 -13.88 9.89
CA ASN A 9 29.60 -13.31 10.43
C ASN A 9 28.40 -13.60 9.51
N PRO A 10 27.92 -14.85 9.46
CA PRO A 10 26.78 -15.18 8.60
C PRO A 10 25.53 -14.42 9.03
N VAL A 11 24.85 -13.81 8.05
CA VAL A 11 23.63 -13.01 8.25
C VAL A 11 22.47 -13.58 7.45
N VAL A 12 21.32 -13.64 8.09
CA VAL A 12 20.02 -13.94 7.48
C VAL A 12 19.32 -12.63 7.18
N PHE A 13 19.07 -12.36 5.90
CA PHE A 13 18.22 -11.25 5.49
C PHE A 13 16.76 -11.70 5.38
N TYR A 14 15.92 -11.12 6.23
CA TYR A 14 14.50 -11.43 6.37
C TYR A 14 13.64 -10.27 5.89
N GLY A 15 12.72 -10.55 4.96
CA GLY A 15 11.66 -9.62 4.55
C GLY A 15 10.35 -10.11 5.17
N THR A 16 9.69 -9.24 5.94
CA THR A 16 8.53 -9.63 6.75
C THR A 16 7.26 -9.82 5.91
N ASP A 17 7.14 -9.07 4.81
CA ASP A 17 6.02 -9.16 3.86
C ASP A 17 6.57 -9.21 2.41
N GLN A 18 5.89 -8.60 1.44
CA GLN A 18 6.25 -8.70 0.03
C GLN A 18 7.44 -7.80 -0.36
N PRO A 19 8.23 -8.19 -1.39
CA PRO A 19 9.41 -7.43 -1.81
C PRO A 19 9.14 -6.01 -2.30
N SER A 20 7.94 -5.72 -2.80
CA SER A 20 7.57 -4.39 -3.32
C SER A 20 7.36 -3.33 -2.24
N SER A 21 7.17 -3.74 -0.98
CA SER A 21 6.87 -2.84 0.15
C SER A 21 7.78 -3.07 1.36
N SER A 22 8.68 -4.05 1.31
CA SER A 22 9.55 -4.43 2.43
C SER A 22 11.01 -4.07 2.18
N VAL A 23 11.77 -4.03 3.27
CA VAL A 23 13.23 -4.12 3.24
C VAL A 23 13.69 -5.45 3.82
N PHE A 24 14.87 -5.86 3.40
CA PHE A 24 15.53 -7.03 3.96
C PHE A 24 16.28 -6.65 5.23
N VAL A 25 15.80 -7.15 6.36
CA VAL A 25 16.27 -6.85 7.71
C VAL A 25 17.26 -7.92 8.18
N PRO A 26 18.40 -7.54 8.79
CA PRO A 26 19.46 -8.48 9.13
C PRO A 26 19.20 -9.18 10.47
N PHE A 27 19.40 -10.50 10.48
CA PHE A 27 19.48 -11.32 11.68
C PHE A 27 20.81 -12.07 11.67
N LEU A 28 21.68 -11.75 12.63
CA LEU A 28 22.98 -12.41 12.73
C LEU A 28 22.79 -13.86 13.17
N ALA A 29 23.43 -14.81 12.48
CA ALA A 29 23.23 -16.23 12.78
C ALA A 29 23.74 -16.59 14.19
N LYS A 30 24.79 -15.92 14.69
CA LYS A 30 25.27 -16.08 16.08
C LYS A 30 24.20 -15.71 17.10
N THR A 31 23.48 -14.63 16.84
CA THR A 31 22.42 -14.10 17.68
C THR A 31 21.18 -14.99 17.62
N LEU A 32 20.81 -15.48 16.44
CA LEU A 32 19.74 -16.46 16.27
C LEU A 32 20.07 -17.80 16.98
N LYS A 33 21.33 -18.24 16.91
CA LYS A 33 21.78 -19.45 17.62
C LYS A 33 21.65 -19.29 19.12
N GLU A 34 22.06 -18.15 19.68
CA GLU A 34 21.88 -17.86 21.10
C GLU A 34 20.39 -17.79 21.46
N ALA A 35 19.57 -17.12 20.66
CA ALA A 35 18.14 -17.01 20.90
C ALA A 35 17.42 -18.36 20.89
N SER A 36 17.86 -19.31 20.06
CA SER A 36 17.28 -20.65 20.00
C SER A 36 17.40 -21.44 21.32
N ALA A 37 18.30 -21.03 22.21
CA ALA A 37 18.47 -21.61 23.54
C ALA A 37 17.72 -20.84 24.65
N ASN A 38 16.98 -19.78 24.30
CA ASN A 38 16.22 -18.95 25.23
C ASN A 38 14.72 -19.04 24.93
N ASP A 39 13.90 -18.67 25.92
CA ASP A 39 12.48 -18.39 25.68
C ASP A 39 12.31 -17.01 25.00
N LEU A 40 11.04 -16.61 24.79
CA LEU A 40 10.74 -15.31 24.16
C LEU A 40 11.30 -14.13 24.96
N GLU A 41 11.16 -14.17 26.28
CA GLU A 41 11.64 -13.10 27.17
C GLU A 41 13.17 -12.99 27.13
N GLY A 42 13.89 -14.12 27.27
CA GLY A 42 15.34 -14.18 27.18
C GLY A 42 15.90 -13.77 25.82
N SER A 43 15.09 -13.88 24.76
CA SER A 43 15.46 -13.49 23.40
C SER A 43 15.30 -12.00 23.09
N LYS A 44 14.59 -11.22 23.93
CA LYS A 44 14.35 -9.77 23.69
C LYS A 44 15.61 -8.91 23.69
N LYS A 45 16.70 -9.39 24.30
CA LYS A 45 18.01 -8.74 24.29
C LYS A 45 18.85 -9.07 23.04
N LEU A 46 18.37 -10.00 22.21
CA LEU A 46 19.11 -10.56 21.08
C LEU A 46 18.57 -10.02 19.75
N TYR A 47 17.28 -9.84 19.63
CA TYR A 47 16.68 -9.19 18.47
C TYR A 47 15.40 -8.49 18.88
N SER A 48 14.94 -7.59 18.02
CA SER A 48 13.81 -6.70 18.32
C SER A 48 12.53 -7.49 18.60
N SER A 49 11.84 -7.14 19.69
CA SER A 49 10.58 -7.79 20.10
C SER A 49 9.47 -7.66 19.07
N TYR A 50 9.53 -6.66 18.17
CA TYR A 50 8.59 -6.53 17.06
C TYR A 50 8.54 -7.78 16.17
N TYR A 51 9.64 -8.53 16.08
CA TYR A 51 9.72 -9.76 15.28
C TYR A 51 9.33 -11.02 16.06
N GLN A 52 9.02 -10.91 17.36
CA GLN A 52 8.46 -11.99 18.16
C GLN A 52 6.93 -12.05 18.08
N LEU A 53 6.29 -10.97 17.64
CA LEU A 53 4.85 -10.82 17.58
C LEU A 53 4.36 -10.79 16.12
N GLY A 54 3.37 -11.62 15.82
CA GLY A 54 2.82 -11.76 14.47
C GLY A 54 1.44 -12.42 14.43
N ASN A 55 0.62 -12.21 15.47
CA ASN A 55 -0.74 -12.75 15.50
C ASN A 55 -1.60 -12.04 14.44
N ARG A 56 -1.87 -12.74 13.34
CA ARG A 56 -2.63 -12.21 12.19
C ARG A 56 -4.13 -12.15 12.45
N ALA A 57 -4.61 -12.79 13.51
CA ALA A 57 -6.03 -12.80 13.87
C ALA A 57 -6.40 -11.66 14.83
N ASP A 58 -5.42 -10.89 15.33
CA ASP A 58 -5.64 -9.86 16.34
C ASP A 58 -4.83 -8.61 16.02
N PHE A 59 -5.53 -7.54 15.65
CA PHE A 59 -4.93 -6.24 15.35
C PHE A 59 -4.68 -5.38 16.59
N THR A 60 -5.15 -5.76 17.77
CA THR A 60 -4.98 -4.95 19.00
C THR A 60 -3.52 -4.79 19.41
N THR A 61 -2.67 -5.75 19.02
CA THR A 61 -1.21 -5.73 19.26
C THR A 61 -0.42 -5.34 18.01
N ALA A 62 -1.08 -4.84 16.97
CA ALA A 62 -0.45 -4.58 15.67
C ALA A 62 0.75 -3.65 15.78
N ARG A 63 0.65 -2.58 16.58
CA ARG A 63 1.75 -1.61 16.74
C ARG A 63 3.03 -2.22 17.33
N ASP A 64 2.93 -3.37 17.98
CA ASP A 64 4.06 -4.14 18.52
C ASP A 64 4.51 -5.28 17.59
N SER A 65 4.03 -5.33 16.35
CA SER A 65 4.36 -6.37 15.37
C SER A 65 5.01 -5.79 14.12
N ALA A 66 6.18 -6.33 13.77
CA ALA A 66 6.81 -6.07 12.48
C ALA A 66 5.91 -6.56 11.35
N TRP A 67 5.27 -7.72 11.49
CA TRP A 67 4.41 -8.27 10.44
C TRP A 67 3.28 -7.31 10.09
N TRP A 68 2.56 -6.79 11.08
CA TRP A 68 1.51 -5.81 10.83
C TRP A 68 2.03 -4.49 10.26
N ALA A 69 3.22 -4.02 10.65
CA ALA A 69 3.79 -2.78 10.11
C ALA A 69 4.03 -2.88 8.60
N PHE A 70 4.65 -3.98 8.17
CA PHE A 70 4.97 -4.22 6.76
C PHE A 70 3.71 -4.56 5.94
N ASP A 71 2.82 -5.41 6.47
CA ASP A 71 1.56 -5.79 5.83
C ASP A 71 0.62 -4.58 5.66
N PHE A 72 0.55 -3.67 6.63
CA PHE A 72 -0.30 -2.48 6.53
C PHE A 72 0.15 -1.57 5.38
N VAL A 73 1.44 -1.25 5.29
CA VAL A 73 1.99 -0.46 4.16
C VAL A 73 1.69 -1.14 2.83
N SER A 74 1.90 -2.45 2.77
CA SER A 74 1.66 -3.27 1.57
C SER A 74 0.21 -3.19 1.09
N ASN A 75 -0.73 -3.43 1.98
CA ASN A 75 -2.15 -3.40 1.68
C ASN A 75 -2.65 -2.00 1.34
N TRP A 76 -2.22 -0.98 2.08
CA TRP A 76 -2.63 0.40 1.81
C TRP A 76 -2.08 0.89 0.47
N MET A 77 -0.81 0.59 0.17
CA MET A 77 -0.19 0.90 -1.12
C MET A 77 -0.99 0.36 -2.32
N ASN A 78 -1.66 -0.79 -2.19
CA ASN A 78 -2.43 -1.37 -3.28
C ASN A 78 -3.65 -0.53 -3.71
N MET A 79 -4.13 0.40 -2.88
CA MET A 79 -5.25 1.29 -3.24
C MET A 79 -4.92 2.22 -4.42
N ASN A 80 -3.67 2.68 -4.50
CA ASN A 80 -3.13 3.35 -5.66
C ASN A 80 -1.65 2.99 -5.81
N TYR A 81 -1.41 1.76 -6.27
CA TYR A 81 -0.08 1.18 -6.33
C TYR A 81 0.92 2.08 -7.06
N GLN A 82 0.54 2.66 -8.20
CA GLN A 82 1.43 3.51 -8.97
C GLN A 82 1.87 4.73 -8.16
N ASN A 83 0.93 5.55 -7.70
CA ASN A 83 1.26 6.80 -7.01
C ASN A 83 1.90 6.52 -5.64
N MET A 84 1.31 5.65 -4.83
CA MET A 84 1.78 5.36 -3.46
C MET A 84 3.16 4.70 -3.45
N SER A 85 3.42 3.79 -4.40
CA SER A 85 4.74 3.15 -4.48
C SER A 85 5.82 4.14 -4.91
N GLU A 86 5.54 5.02 -5.87
CA GLU A 86 6.52 5.97 -6.41
C GLU A 86 6.81 7.12 -5.45
N GLN A 87 5.79 7.68 -4.81
CA GLN A 87 5.95 8.86 -3.95
C GLN A 87 6.50 8.53 -2.57
N TYR A 88 6.20 7.34 -2.03
CA TYR A 88 6.47 7.07 -0.61
C TYR A 88 7.19 5.74 -0.36
N VAL A 89 6.69 4.62 -0.88
CA VAL A 89 7.20 3.30 -0.47
C VAL A 89 8.57 2.99 -1.08
N LYS A 90 8.78 3.19 -2.39
CA LYS A 90 10.08 2.96 -3.03
C LYS A 90 11.17 3.90 -2.47
N PRO A 91 10.92 5.21 -2.26
CA PRO A 91 11.86 6.08 -1.56
C PRO A 91 12.22 5.58 -0.15
N ALA A 92 11.24 5.12 0.63
CA ALA A 92 11.50 4.56 1.96
C ALA A 92 12.36 3.29 1.89
N ILE A 93 12.10 2.39 0.95
CA ILE A 93 12.94 1.20 0.71
C ILE A 93 14.37 1.62 0.34
N ALA A 94 14.52 2.58 -0.58
CA ALA A 94 15.83 3.09 -1.01
C ALA A 94 16.61 3.74 0.14
N GLU A 95 15.92 4.39 1.08
CA GLU A 95 16.52 4.97 2.28
C GLU A 95 16.93 3.90 3.30
N TRP A 96 16.08 2.90 3.54
CA TRP A 96 16.24 1.96 4.65
C TRP A 96 17.05 0.72 4.29
N GLN A 97 17.04 0.25 3.04
CA GLN A 97 17.80 -0.92 2.64
C GLN A 97 19.32 -0.77 2.88
N PRO A 98 19.97 0.38 2.58
CA PRO A 98 21.38 0.60 2.91
C PRO A 98 21.64 0.61 4.42
N LYS A 99 20.72 1.15 5.24
CA LYS A 99 20.85 1.14 6.71
C LYS A 99 20.81 -0.28 7.26
N MET A 100 19.99 -1.16 6.68
CA MET A 100 19.95 -2.58 7.03
C MET A 100 21.24 -3.30 6.67
N ILE A 101 21.85 -2.97 5.53
CA ILE A 101 23.14 -3.52 5.12
C ILE A 101 24.24 -3.04 6.08
N ALA A 102 24.30 -1.75 6.40
CA ALA A 102 25.28 -1.20 7.34
C ALA A 102 25.18 -1.84 8.74
N ALA A 103 23.96 -2.13 9.21
CA ALA A 103 23.75 -2.83 10.47
C ALA A 103 24.21 -4.30 10.43
N ALA A 104 24.09 -4.95 9.26
CA ALA A 104 24.65 -6.29 9.04
C ALA A 104 26.19 -6.26 9.08
N ASP A 105 26.80 -5.27 8.41
CA ASP A 105 28.25 -5.10 8.29
C ASP A 105 28.92 -4.77 9.64
N ALA A 106 28.21 -4.08 10.54
CA ALA A 106 28.67 -3.87 11.92
C ALA A 106 28.86 -5.19 12.67
N ALA A 107 28.15 -6.26 12.26
CA ALA A 107 28.26 -7.61 12.80
C ALA A 107 28.08 -7.72 14.32
N THR A 108 27.31 -6.82 14.93
CA THR A 108 27.05 -6.75 16.37
C THR A 108 25.55 -6.87 16.66
N THR A 109 25.22 -7.52 17.78
CA THR A 109 23.82 -7.75 18.18
C THR A 109 23.07 -6.44 18.41
N THR A 110 23.72 -5.46 19.05
CA THR A 110 23.11 -4.17 19.39
C THR A 110 22.70 -3.40 18.13
N GLU A 111 23.62 -3.20 17.19
CA GLU A 111 23.38 -2.45 15.96
C GLU A 111 22.33 -3.14 15.08
N ALA A 112 22.36 -4.47 14.97
CA ALA A 112 21.32 -5.22 14.27
C ALA A 112 19.93 -5.05 14.94
N MET A 113 19.86 -5.15 16.27
CA MET A 113 18.61 -5.00 17.03
C MET A 113 18.05 -3.57 16.98
N ASP A 114 18.92 -2.56 17.02
CA ASP A 114 18.53 -1.15 16.92
C ASP A 114 18.01 -0.84 15.51
N ALA A 115 18.66 -1.37 14.48
CA ALA A 115 18.21 -1.25 13.09
C ALA A 115 16.85 -1.94 12.87
N GLN A 116 16.68 -3.17 13.36
CA GLN A 116 15.41 -3.91 13.35
C GLN A 116 14.28 -3.11 14.00
N SER A 117 14.54 -2.51 15.16
CA SER A 117 13.54 -1.73 15.89
C SER A 117 13.20 -0.41 15.20
N SER A 118 14.22 0.25 14.65
CA SER A 118 14.08 1.54 13.97
C SER A 118 13.29 1.40 12.68
N VAL A 119 13.52 0.34 11.91
CA VAL A 119 12.82 0.16 10.64
C VAL A 119 11.34 -0.18 10.84
N VAL A 120 10.99 -0.95 11.88
CA VAL A 120 9.57 -1.22 12.19
C VAL A 120 8.85 0.08 12.58
N LYS A 121 9.48 0.95 13.37
CA LYS A 121 8.93 2.27 13.68
C LYS A 121 8.73 3.11 12.43
N ALA A 122 9.73 3.15 11.54
CA ALA A 122 9.64 3.86 10.28
C ALA A 122 8.52 3.33 9.35
N TRP A 123 8.26 2.02 9.36
CA TRP A 123 7.14 1.45 8.61
C TRP A 123 5.78 1.80 9.22
N TRP A 124 5.69 1.93 10.54
CA TRP A 124 4.49 2.47 11.18
C TRP A 124 4.28 3.96 10.89
N ASP A 125 5.34 4.77 10.92
CA ASP A 125 5.27 6.18 10.54
C ASP A 125 4.86 6.34 9.07
N LEU A 126 5.38 5.48 8.18
CA LEU A 126 4.99 5.41 6.78
C LEU A 126 3.52 5.01 6.64
N SER A 127 3.05 4.04 7.42
CA SER A 127 1.63 3.64 7.45
C SER A 127 0.73 4.81 7.82
N ASP A 128 1.04 5.52 8.91
CA ASP A 128 0.27 6.67 9.37
C ASP A 128 0.26 7.78 8.31
N LYS A 129 1.42 8.02 7.68
CA LYS A 129 1.54 8.95 6.57
C LYS A 129 0.65 8.57 5.40
N LEU A 130 0.67 7.30 4.96
CA LEU A 130 -0.12 6.85 3.82
C LEU A 130 -1.63 6.94 4.09
N VAL A 131 -2.09 6.73 5.33
CA VAL A 131 -3.50 6.93 5.71
C VAL A 131 -3.89 8.40 5.54
N VAL A 132 -3.06 9.33 6.03
CA VAL A 132 -3.33 10.78 5.90
C VAL A 132 -3.27 11.22 4.44
N ARG A 133 -2.33 10.68 3.65
CA ARG A 133 -2.16 11.07 2.24
C ARG A 133 -3.22 10.49 1.32
N TYR A 134 -3.77 9.30 1.61
CA TYR A 134 -4.63 8.57 0.66
C TYR A 134 -6.01 8.15 1.21
N ASN A 135 -6.54 8.86 2.20
CA ASN A 135 -7.91 8.64 2.65
C ASN A 135 -8.94 9.12 1.62
N ASP A 136 -10.10 8.46 1.60
CA ASP A 136 -11.27 8.80 0.79
C ASP A 136 -11.02 8.90 -0.73
N GLY A 137 -9.99 8.23 -1.23
CA GLY A 137 -9.64 8.24 -2.66
C GLY A 137 -8.98 9.55 -3.13
N TYR A 138 -8.55 10.40 -2.21
CA TYR A 138 -7.79 11.61 -2.51
C TYR A 138 -6.29 11.35 -2.42
N TYR A 139 -5.52 12.31 -2.94
CA TYR A 139 -4.11 12.52 -2.59
C TYR A 139 -4.00 13.84 -1.85
N SER A 140 -3.93 13.76 -0.53
CA SER A 140 -4.10 14.89 0.39
C SER A 140 -2.75 15.39 0.92
N PHE A 141 -2.55 16.70 0.83
CA PHE A 141 -1.44 17.45 1.44
C PHE A 141 -0.05 16.92 1.06
N PRO A 142 0.28 16.72 -0.23
CA PRO A 142 1.63 16.28 -0.61
C PRO A 142 2.69 17.22 -0.05
N GLU A 143 3.91 16.71 0.13
CA GLU A 143 5.04 17.49 0.59
C GLU A 143 5.34 18.70 -0.32
N SER A 144 5.06 18.56 -1.61
CA SER A 144 5.20 19.63 -2.59
C SER A 144 4.10 20.71 -2.48
N ASP A 145 2.97 20.39 -1.86
CA ASP A 145 1.80 21.26 -1.76
C ASP A 145 0.93 20.93 -0.53
N PRO A 146 1.38 21.31 0.68
CA PRO A 146 0.82 20.81 1.93
C PRO A 146 -0.59 21.34 2.26
N GLU A 147 -1.12 22.27 1.46
CA GLU A 147 -2.47 22.83 1.63
C GLU A 147 -3.48 22.27 0.61
N LYS A 148 -3.03 21.45 -0.36
CA LYS A 148 -3.89 20.94 -1.43
C LYS A 148 -4.35 19.53 -1.21
N VAL A 149 -5.55 19.25 -1.75
CA VAL A 149 -6.13 17.92 -1.85
C VAL A 149 -6.42 17.66 -3.32
N PHE A 150 -5.87 16.58 -3.86
CA PHE A 150 -6.06 16.17 -5.25
C PHE A 150 -7.07 15.02 -5.32
N TYR A 151 -8.09 15.16 -6.16
CA TYR A 151 -9.02 14.06 -6.42
C TYR A 151 -8.39 13.10 -7.43
N MET A 152 -8.15 11.86 -7.04
CA MET A 152 -7.55 10.86 -7.95
C MET A 152 -8.59 10.27 -8.92
N GLY A 153 -9.87 10.36 -8.56
CA GLY A 153 -10.98 9.91 -9.40
C GLY A 153 -11.00 8.41 -9.68
N TYR A 154 -11.91 8.01 -10.55
CA TYR A 154 -12.01 6.64 -11.04
C TYR A 154 -11.60 6.60 -12.52
N PRO A 155 -11.08 5.46 -13.01
CA PRO A 155 -10.82 5.28 -14.45
C PRO A 155 -12.08 5.55 -15.28
N ALA A 156 -11.93 6.25 -16.41
CA ALA A 156 -13.04 6.60 -17.28
C ALA A 156 -13.81 5.35 -17.78
N ASP A 157 -13.10 4.25 -18.08
CA ASP A 157 -13.69 2.97 -18.47
C ASP A 157 -14.62 2.41 -17.39
N TYR A 158 -14.18 2.44 -16.13
CA TYR A 158 -15.00 1.98 -15.00
C TYR A 158 -16.27 2.84 -14.86
N LEU A 159 -16.13 4.16 -14.95
CA LEU A 159 -17.26 5.09 -14.90
C LEU A 159 -18.26 4.82 -16.04
N ALA A 160 -17.78 4.58 -17.25
CA ALA A 160 -18.62 4.22 -18.38
C ALA A 160 -19.37 2.89 -18.14
N GLN A 161 -18.69 1.86 -17.63
CA GLN A 161 -19.27 0.55 -17.33
C GLN A 161 -20.38 0.61 -16.28
N ILE A 162 -20.23 1.44 -15.25
CA ILE A 162 -21.28 1.63 -14.22
C ILE A 162 -22.38 2.60 -14.67
N GLY A 163 -22.33 3.07 -15.92
CA GLY A 163 -23.32 3.99 -16.48
C GLY A 163 -23.26 5.38 -15.87
N PHE A 164 -22.09 5.81 -15.40
CA PHE A 164 -21.83 7.18 -14.95
C PHE A 164 -21.76 8.10 -16.18
N ASN A 165 -22.93 8.54 -16.63
CA ASN A 165 -23.13 9.44 -17.76
C ASN A 165 -24.23 10.46 -17.39
N LYS A 166 -24.54 11.38 -18.30
CA LYS A 166 -25.59 12.42 -18.10
C LYS A 166 -26.97 11.88 -17.75
N ASP A 167 -27.22 10.59 -17.94
CA ASP A 167 -28.48 9.93 -17.62
C ASP A 167 -28.52 9.41 -16.16
N TYR A 168 -27.53 9.75 -15.32
CA TYR A 168 -27.47 9.37 -13.89
C TYR A 168 -28.70 9.83 -13.07
N ILE A 169 -29.40 10.85 -13.55
CA ILE A 169 -30.62 11.40 -12.94
C ILE A 169 -31.87 10.54 -13.19
N TYR A 170 -31.79 9.55 -14.07
CA TYR A 170 -32.91 8.67 -14.39
C TYR A 170 -32.76 7.32 -13.65
N PRO A 171 -33.85 6.72 -13.14
CA PRO A 171 -33.81 5.39 -12.55
C PRO A 171 -33.27 4.37 -13.56
N LYS A 172 -32.18 3.68 -13.19
CA LYS A 172 -31.61 2.59 -13.99
C LYS A 172 -31.86 1.27 -13.26
N TYR A 173 -32.45 0.31 -13.96
CA TYR A 173 -32.45 -1.09 -13.54
C TYR A 173 -31.22 -1.74 -14.17
N VAL A 174 -30.29 -2.24 -13.34
CA VAL A 174 -29.05 -2.86 -13.82
C VAL A 174 -29.26 -4.36 -14.05
N GLN A 175 -28.81 -4.83 -15.22
CA GLN A 175 -28.63 -6.26 -15.53
C GLN A 175 -27.16 -6.47 -15.88
N ALA A 176 -26.59 -7.64 -15.56
CA ALA A 176 -25.22 -7.96 -15.92
C ALA A 176 -25.00 -7.80 -17.43
N ALA A 177 -23.97 -7.05 -17.82
CA ALA A 177 -23.68 -6.82 -19.23
C ALA A 177 -23.24 -8.14 -19.90
N GLY A 178 -23.85 -8.48 -21.04
CA GLY A 178 -23.43 -9.64 -21.85
C GLY A 178 -22.07 -9.45 -22.53
N THR A 179 -21.56 -8.22 -22.59
CA THR A 179 -20.24 -7.85 -23.11
C THR A 179 -19.73 -6.62 -22.34
N PRO A 180 -18.46 -6.61 -21.87
CA PRO A 180 -17.89 -5.45 -21.17
C PRO A 180 -17.86 -4.21 -22.07
N LEU A 181 -18.29 -3.06 -21.54
CA LEU A 181 -18.18 -1.76 -22.22
C LEU A 181 -16.79 -1.16 -21.98
N HIS A 182 -16.17 -0.60 -23.02
CA HIS A 182 -14.96 0.22 -22.91
C HIS A 182 -15.34 1.71 -23.02
N ALA A 183 -14.56 2.64 -22.44
CA ALA A 183 -14.82 4.08 -22.54
C ALA A 183 -14.91 4.59 -23.98
N ASP A 184 -14.23 3.92 -24.91
CA ASP A 184 -14.27 4.24 -26.34
C ASP A 184 -15.56 3.76 -27.02
N THR A 185 -16.38 2.97 -26.32
CA THR A 185 -17.64 2.43 -26.84
C THR A 185 -18.76 3.44 -26.65
N MET A 186 -19.13 4.15 -27.71
CA MET A 186 -20.36 4.93 -27.74
C MET A 186 -21.55 4.00 -27.53
N VAL A 187 -22.24 4.10 -26.40
CA VAL A 187 -23.52 3.41 -26.19
C VAL A 187 -24.57 4.14 -27.02
N GLU A 188 -24.83 3.65 -28.24
CA GLU A 188 -26.02 4.06 -28.97
C GLU A 188 -27.26 3.75 -28.12
N ARG A 189 -28.22 4.67 -28.10
CA ARG A 189 -29.49 4.50 -27.36
C ARG A 189 -30.19 3.24 -27.83
N VAL A 190 -30.06 2.15 -27.09
CA VAL A 190 -30.88 0.97 -27.29
C VAL A 190 -32.28 1.27 -26.75
N GLY A 191 -33.24 1.47 -27.65
CA GLY A 191 -34.64 1.16 -27.36
C GLY A 191 -35.59 2.29 -27.00
N MET A 192 -35.65 3.39 -27.77
CA MET A 192 -36.87 4.20 -27.84
C MET A 192 -37.33 4.36 -29.29
N SER A 193 -38.19 3.45 -29.74
CA SER A 193 -38.98 3.60 -30.97
C SER A 193 -40.14 4.59 -30.75
N TYR A 194 -40.37 5.40 -31.76
CA TYR A 194 -41.12 6.67 -31.78
C TYR A 194 -42.65 6.54 -31.66
N TRP A 195 -43.31 7.65 -31.29
CA TRP A 195 -44.49 8.16 -32.03
C TRP A 195 -44.39 9.69 -32.20
N SER A 196 -44.57 10.12 -33.44
CA SER A 196 -44.57 11.51 -33.89
C SER A 196 -45.69 12.33 -33.25
N VAL A 197 -45.37 13.50 -32.71
CA VAL A 197 -46.29 14.64 -32.73
C VAL A 197 -45.48 15.86 -33.16
N ALA A 198 -45.79 16.36 -34.35
CA ALA A 198 -45.31 17.64 -34.82
C ALA A 198 -45.81 18.73 -33.87
N VAL A 199 -44.90 19.50 -33.28
CA VAL A 199 -45.23 20.83 -32.77
C VAL A 199 -44.19 21.78 -33.34
N ALA A 200 -44.61 22.50 -34.38
CA ALA A 200 -43.89 23.65 -34.88
C ALA A 200 -43.98 24.76 -33.81
N VAL A 201 -42.83 25.31 -33.39
CA VAL A 201 -42.78 26.64 -32.79
C VAL A 201 -41.68 27.41 -33.51
N VAL A 202 -42.16 28.33 -34.36
CA VAL A 202 -41.39 29.44 -34.90
C VAL A 202 -41.01 30.36 -33.74
N VAL A 203 -39.74 30.73 -33.62
CA VAL A 203 -39.36 31.96 -32.91
C VAL A 203 -38.46 32.78 -33.83
N ALA A 204 -39.02 33.90 -34.24
CA ALA A 204 -38.37 34.94 -35.02
C ALA A 204 -37.35 35.70 -34.18
N LEU A 205 -36.34 36.21 -34.89
CA LEU A 205 -35.38 37.24 -34.47
C LEU A 205 -36.06 38.44 -33.80
N LEU A 206 -35.56 38.81 -32.62
CA LEU A 206 -35.24 40.19 -32.20
C LEU A 206 -34.10 40.12 -31.18
#